data_AF-A0A502EK55-F1
#
_entry.id   AF-A0A502EK55-F1
#
_cell.length_a   1.000
_cell.length_b   1.000
_cell.length_c   1.000
_cell.angle_alpha   90.00
_cell.angle_beta   90.00
_cell.angle_gamma   90.00
#
_symmetry.space_group_name_H-M   'P 1'
#
loop_
_entity.id
_entity.type
_entity.pdbx_description
1 polymer ?
#
loop_
_entity_poly.entity_id
_entity_poly.type
_entity_poly.pdbx_seq_one_letter_code
_entity_poly.pdbx_strand_id
1 'polypeptide(L)'
;MRGRWSRVKKEWHARLNPATQSLVLSWTAFTATFAGVRILTHWIRDGHGPKGGGMSFGGRHFHHYNIGIAVLGVVGGVGLRGSEERRRHPATAVAYGSSLALIVDELALLLDLKNVYWKSDGRKSVDVAITVIATGATVIAGLPFWSHARRALRSR
;
A
#
# COMPACT_ATOMS: atom_id res chain seq x y z
N MET A 1 11.13 25.86 -21.85
CA MET A 1 9.80 25.22 -22.01
C MET A 1 9.54 24.32 -20.81
N ARG A 2 8.48 24.55 -20.01
CA ARG A 2 8.16 23.69 -18.84
C ARG A 2 7.55 22.36 -19.34
N GLY A 3 8.21 21.23 -19.07
CA GLY A 3 7.78 19.90 -19.54
C GLY A 3 6.42 19.45 -19.00
N ARG A 4 5.75 18.51 -19.68
CA ARG A 4 4.43 17.97 -19.30
C ARG A 4 4.35 17.58 -17.81
N TRP A 5 5.39 16.95 -17.28
CA TRP A 5 5.50 16.56 -15.87
C TRP A 5 5.45 17.73 -14.88
N SER A 6 6.05 18.87 -15.23
CA SER A 6 6.03 20.05 -14.36
C SER A 6 4.63 20.67 -14.25
N ARG A 7 3.80 20.56 -15.30
CA ARG A 7 2.41 21.01 -15.29
C ARG A 7 1.56 20.12 -14.39
N VAL A 8 1.71 18.80 -14.51
CA VAL A 8 1.03 17.83 -13.63
C VAL A 8 1.43 18.03 -12.17
N LYS A 9 2.73 18.17 -11.88
CA LYS A 9 3.23 18.44 -10.53
C LYS A 9 2.66 19.74 -9.95
N LYS A 10 2.52 20.79 -10.77
CA LYS A 10 1.90 22.05 -10.36
C LYS A 10 0.43 21.84 -9.97
N GLU A 11 -0.37 21.19 -10.80
CA GLU A 11 -1.77 20.91 -10.49
C GLU A 11 -1.92 20.00 -9.27
N TRP A 12 -1.05 18.99 -9.11
CA TRP A 12 -1.01 18.13 -7.93
C TRP A 12 -0.90 18.92 -6.63
N HIS A 13 0.07 19.83 -6.55
CA HIS A 13 0.26 20.66 -5.35
C HIS A 13 -0.80 21.75 -5.19
N ALA A 14 -1.37 22.25 -6.30
CA ALA A 14 -2.38 23.30 -6.25
C ALA A 14 -3.78 22.77 -5.86
N ARG A 15 -4.12 21.55 -6.24
CA ARG A 15 -5.48 20.99 -6.09
C ARG A 15 -5.64 20.10 -4.86
N LEU A 16 -4.57 19.46 -4.40
CA LEU A 16 -4.62 18.50 -3.29
C LEU A 16 -3.92 19.07 -2.06
N ASN A 17 -4.60 19.03 -0.92
CA ASN A 17 -3.96 19.32 0.36
C ASN A 17 -2.94 18.20 0.74
N PRO A 18 -1.99 18.45 1.66
CA PRO A 18 -0.96 17.46 2.00
C PRO A 18 -1.51 16.10 2.45
N ALA A 19 -2.60 16.08 3.23
CA ALA A 19 -3.21 14.84 3.70
C ALA A 19 -3.79 14.01 2.53
N THR A 20 -4.46 14.67 1.59
CA THR A 20 -4.96 14.01 0.37
C THR A 20 -3.82 13.51 -0.51
N GLN A 21 -2.72 14.27 -0.63
CA GLN A 21 -1.54 13.79 -1.36
C GLN A 21 -0.97 12.52 -0.73
N SER A 22 -0.80 12.50 0.60
CA SER A 22 -0.34 11.31 1.33
C SER A 22 -1.30 10.12 1.16
N LEU A 23 -2.61 10.35 1.17
CA LEU A 23 -3.59 9.29 0.92
C LEU A 23 -3.45 8.69 -0.49
N VAL A 24 -3.38 9.54 -1.52
CA VAL A 24 -3.24 9.07 -2.90
C VAL A 24 -1.91 8.34 -3.11
N LEU A 25 -0.81 8.87 -2.55
CA LEU A 25 0.51 8.23 -2.63
C LEU A 25 0.54 6.89 -1.92
N SER A 26 -0.02 6.78 -0.71
CA SER A 26 -0.08 5.52 0.03
C SER A 26 -0.95 4.48 -0.68
N TRP A 27 -2.13 4.86 -1.18
CA TRP A 27 -2.98 3.97 -1.96
C TRP A 27 -2.31 3.50 -3.27
N THR A 28 -1.62 4.41 -3.97
CA THR A 28 -0.90 4.08 -5.21
C THR A 28 0.26 3.13 -4.91
N ALA A 29 1.03 3.41 -3.86
CA ALA A 29 2.13 2.55 -3.41
C ALA A 29 1.63 1.17 -2.99
N PHE A 30 0.54 1.10 -2.23
CA PHE A 30 -0.11 -0.17 -1.87
C PHE A 30 -0.45 -0.98 -3.12
N THR A 31 -1.18 -0.37 -4.06
CA THR A 31 -1.66 -1.03 -5.27
C THR A 31 -0.50 -1.53 -6.13
N ALA A 32 0.50 -0.68 -6.36
CA ALA A 32 1.67 -1.02 -7.17
C ALA A 32 2.53 -2.10 -6.50
N THR A 33 2.77 -2.01 -5.19
CA THR A 33 3.53 -3.02 -4.45
C THR A 33 2.80 -4.37 -4.44
N PHE A 34 1.49 -4.40 -4.16
CA PHE A 34 0.71 -5.64 -4.16
C PHE A 34 0.72 -6.30 -5.54
N ALA A 35 0.43 -5.53 -6.60
CA ALA A 35 0.47 -6.05 -7.97
C ALA A 35 1.87 -6.53 -8.35
N GLY A 36 2.91 -5.76 -8.02
CA GLY A 36 4.30 -6.11 -8.32
C GLY A 36 4.74 -7.40 -7.63
N VAL A 37 4.44 -7.57 -6.34
CA VAL A 37 4.74 -8.80 -5.59
C VAL A 37 3.99 -9.98 -6.18
N ARG A 38 2.70 -9.83 -6.50
CA ARG A 38 1.93 -10.91 -7.15
C ARG A 38 2.53 -11.30 -8.49
N ILE A 39 2.84 -10.35 -9.36
CA ILE A 39 3.47 -10.61 -10.65
C ILE A 39 4.79 -11.35 -10.44
N LEU A 40 5.62 -10.88 -9.50
CA LEU A 40 6.90 -11.52 -9.17
C LEU A 40 6.72 -12.96 -8.69
N THR A 41 5.76 -13.23 -7.80
CA THR A 41 5.48 -14.58 -7.30
C THR A 41 5.02 -15.52 -8.41
N HIS A 42 4.17 -15.05 -9.32
CA HIS A 42 3.75 -15.85 -10.48
C HIS A 42 4.93 -16.10 -11.42
N TRP A 43 5.73 -15.09 -11.72
CA TRP A 43 6.91 -15.22 -12.58
C TRP A 43 7.96 -16.20 -12.04
N ILE A 44 8.20 -16.17 -10.72
CA ILE A 44 9.07 -17.15 -10.05
C ILE A 44 8.45 -18.56 -10.11
N ARG A 45 7.14 -18.67 -9.88
CA ARG A 45 6.42 -19.96 -9.96
C ARG A 45 6.44 -20.55 -11.37
N ASP A 46 6.49 -19.71 -12.40
CA ASP A 46 6.64 -20.11 -13.80
C ASP A 46 8.08 -20.53 -14.16
N GLY A 47 8.98 -20.62 -13.17
CA GLY A 47 10.32 -21.18 -13.32
C GLY A 47 11.40 -20.16 -13.69
N HIS A 48 11.08 -18.86 -13.74
CA HIS A 48 12.02 -17.82 -14.14
C HIS A 48 12.89 -17.27 -13.00
N GLY A 49 12.81 -17.86 -11.79
CA GLY A 49 13.54 -17.41 -10.59
C GLY A 49 14.46 -18.47 -9.96
N PRO A 50 15.20 -18.11 -8.90
CA PRO A 50 16.04 -19.04 -8.15
C PRO A 50 15.21 -20.23 -7.65
N LYS A 51 15.70 -21.47 -7.81
CA LYS A 51 14.98 -22.72 -7.50
C LYS A 51 14.42 -22.80 -6.06
N GLY A 52 14.93 -21.97 -5.14
CA GLY A 52 14.51 -21.92 -3.74
C GLY A 52 13.32 -21.00 -3.43
N GLY A 53 12.81 -20.20 -4.38
CA GLY A 53 11.58 -19.41 -4.22
C GLY A 53 11.53 -18.55 -2.95
N GLY A 54 12.18 -17.39 -2.95
CA GLY A 54 12.05 -16.38 -1.88
C GLY A 54 13.33 -16.13 -1.08
N MET A 55 13.16 -15.53 0.10
CA MET A 55 14.25 -15.17 1.02
C MET A 55 14.35 -16.22 2.13
N SER A 56 15.54 -16.73 2.41
CA SER A 56 15.80 -17.59 3.57
C SER A 56 16.82 -16.92 4.50
N PHE A 57 16.57 -16.99 5.81
CA PHE A 57 17.47 -16.46 6.82
C PHE A 57 17.64 -17.48 7.94
N GLY A 58 18.88 -17.92 8.18
CA GLY A 58 19.20 -18.94 9.21
C GLY A 58 18.47 -20.27 9.01
N GLY A 59 18.25 -20.71 7.77
CA GLY A 59 17.57 -21.97 7.44
C GLY A 59 16.04 -21.93 7.50
N ARG A 60 15.42 -20.78 7.81
CA ARG A 60 13.96 -20.58 7.81
C ARG A 60 13.53 -19.70 6.64
N HIS A 61 12.38 -20.00 6.04
CA HIS A 61 11.76 -19.13 5.06
C HIS A 61 11.33 -17.81 5.70
N PHE A 62 11.82 -16.71 5.14
CA PHE A 62 11.52 -15.36 5.58
C PHE A 62 10.45 -14.77 4.67
N HIS A 63 9.24 -14.71 5.21
CA HIS A 63 8.08 -14.14 4.53
C HIS A 63 8.21 -12.62 4.43
N HIS A 64 7.82 -12.03 3.29
CA HIS A 64 8.00 -10.61 3.06
C HIS A 64 7.05 -9.74 3.91
N TYR A 65 5.99 -10.32 4.47
CA TYR A 65 5.15 -9.59 5.42
C TYR A 65 5.94 -9.12 6.64
N ASN A 66 7.02 -9.82 7.04
CA ASN A 66 7.89 -9.40 8.15
C ASN A 66 8.60 -8.08 7.85
N ILE A 67 9.03 -7.87 6.60
CA ILE A 67 9.58 -6.60 6.13
C ILE A 67 8.50 -5.52 6.23
N GLY A 68 7.28 -5.85 5.77
CA GLY A 68 6.12 -4.97 5.91
C GLY A 68 5.89 -4.54 7.36
N ILE A 69 5.87 -5.48 8.31
CA ILE A 69 5.70 -5.19 9.75
C ILE A 69 6.82 -4.29 10.26
N ALA A 70 8.09 -4.60 9.94
CA ALA A 70 9.23 -3.82 10.41
C ALA A 70 9.19 -2.37 9.90
N VAL A 71 8.95 -2.18 8.60
CA VAL A 71 8.83 -0.85 7.99
C VAL A 71 7.60 -0.11 8.53
N LEU A 72 6.48 -0.80 8.71
CA LEU A 72 5.27 -0.20 9.31
C LEU A 72 5.52 0.24 10.76
N GLY A 73 6.32 -0.49 11.53
CA GLY A 73 6.76 -0.09 12.86
C GLY A 73 7.58 1.21 12.86
N VAL A 74 8.50 1.36 11.89
CA VAL A 74 9.26 2.62 11.69
C VAL A 74 8.32 3.76 11.31
N VAL A 75 7.38 3.54 10.39
CA VAL A 75 6.36 4.54 10.02
C VAL A 75 5.51 4.93 11.24
N GLY A 76 5.12 3.96 12.07
CA GLY A 76 4.43 4.21 13.33
C GLY A 76 5.25 5.07 14.28
N GLY A 77 6.55 4.80 14.42
CA GLY A 77 7.48 5.64 15.18
C GLY A 77 7.57 7.08 14.66
N VAL A 78 7.61 7.27 13.33
CA VAL A 78 7.53 8.59 12.70
C VAL A 78 6.18 9.26 12.99
N GLY A 79 5.08 8.51 12.99
CA GLY A 79 3.77 9.02 13.41
C GLY A 79 3.77 9.51 14.86
N LEU A 80 4.32 8.71 15.78
CA LEU A 80 4.32 9.02 17.22
C LEU A 80 5.23 10.19 17.59
N ARG A 81 6.45 10.25 17.07
CA ARG A 81 7.47 11.23 17.49
C ARG A 81 8.18 12.00 16.37
N GLY A 82 7.86 11.73 15.11
CA GLY A 82 8.44 12.48 13.99
C GLY A 82 8.02 13.94 13.99
N SER A 83 8.87 14.81 13.42
CA SER A 83 8.50 16.20 13.14
C SER A 83 7.35 16.25 12.12
N GLU A 84 6.61 17.35 12.08
CA GLU A 84 5.54 17.55 11.09
C GLU A 84 6.05 17.39 9.65
N GLU A 85 7.27 17.82 9.37
CA GLU A 85 7.93 17.61 8.08
C GLU A 85 8.09 16.12 7.74
N ARG A 86 8.61 15.31 8.68
CA ARG A 86 8.79 13.85 8.48
C ARG A 86 7.45 13.14 8.35
N ARG A 87 6.46 13.50 9.16
CA ARG A 87 5.10 12.92 9.09
C ARG A 87 4.45 13.17 7.75
N ARG A 88 4.64 14.36 7.18
CA ARG A 88 4.05 14.77 5.89
C ARG A 88 4.93 14.43 4.68
N HIS A 89 6.13 13.91 4.91
CA HIS A 89 7.05 13.58 3.84
C HIS A 89 6.45 12.48 2.93
N PRO A 90 6.52 12.62 1.59
CA PRO A 90 5.97 11.63 0.65
C PRO A 90 6.47 10.20 0.89
N ALA A 91 7.72 10.05 1.32
CA ALA A 91 8.30 8.74 1.63
C ALA A 91 7.55 8.01 2.76
N THR A 92 7.02 8.74 3.76
CA THR A 92 6.24 8.14 4.86
C THR A 92 4.95 7.54 4.33
N ALA A 93 4.28 8.21 3.39
CA ALA A 93 3.07 7.70 2.74
C ALA A 93 3.36 6.48 1.85
N VAL A 94 4.42 6.54 1.06
CA VAL A 94 4.84 5.41 0.19
C VAL A 94 5.22 4.21 1.06
N ALA A 95 6.05 4.40 2.08
CA ALA A 95 6.46 3.35 2.99
C ALA A 95 5.25 2.71 3.70
N TYR A 96 4.30 3.52 4.17
CA TYR A 96 3.05 3.02 4.76
C TYR A 96 2.27 2.12 3.79
N GLY A 97 2.00 2.61 2.58
CA GLY A 97 1.25 1.88 1.56
C GLY A 97 1.92 0.57 1.15
N SER A 98 3.22 0.61 0.85
CA SER A 98 3.99 -0.58 0.49
C SER A 98 4.07 -1.60 1.63
N SER A 99 4.23 -1.14 2.88
CA SER A 99 4.26 -2.02 4.05
C SER A 99 2.95 -2.78 4.22
N LEU A 100 1.82 -2.08 4.11
CA LEU A 100 0.50 -2.70 4.15
C LEU A 100 0.31 -3.70 3.02
N ALA A 101 0.78 -3.41 1.80
CA ALA A 101 0.67 -4.33 0.69
C ALA A 101 1.42 -5.64 0.94
N LEU A 102 2.63 -5.57 1.49
CA LEU A 102 3.42 -6.77 1.85
C LEU A 102 2.74 -7.61 2.93
N ILE A 103 2.06 -6.98 3.87
CA ILE A 103 1.29 -7.66 4.93
C ILE A 103 0.03 -8.30 4.36
N VAL A 104 -0.73 -7.54 3.58
CA VAL A 104 -1.99 -8.01 2.97
C VAL A 104 -1.75 -9.15 1.98
N ASP A 105 -0.61 -9.14 1.28
CA ASP A 105 -0.26 -10.21 0.35
C ASP A 105 -0.26 -11.59 1.01
N GLU A 106 0.25 -11.68 2.24
CA GLU A 106 0.27 -12.91 3.03
C GLU A 106 -0.85 -12.97 4.09
N LEU A 107 -1.88 -12.14 3.97
CA LEU A 107 -2.95 -12.07 4.97
C LEU A 107 -3.61 -13.42 5.24
N ALA A 108 -3.80 -14.23 4.20
CA ALA A 108 -4.34 -15.59 4.36
C ALA A 108 -3.48 -16.44 5.32
N LEU A 109 -2.14 -16.32 5.25
CA LEU A 109 -1.21 -17.00 6.15
C LEU A 109 -1.25 -16.42 7.57
N LEU A 110 -1.50 -15.12 7.71
CA LEU A 110 -1.66 -14.44 9.01
C LEU A 110 -2.98 -14.76 9.71
N LEU A 111 -4.03 -15.08 8.95
CA LEU A 111 -5.34 -15.43 9.53
C LEU A 111 -5.40 -16.92 9.92
N ASP A 112 -4.75 -17.78 9.15
CA ASP A 112 -4.85 -19.23 9.31
C ASP A 112 -3.59 -19.85 9.96
N LEU A 113 -3.14 -19.25 11.07
CA LEU A 113 -1.91 -19.64 11.79
C LEU A 113 -1.89 -21.09 12.32
N LYS A 114 -2.97 -21.87 12.21
CA LYS A 114 -3.08 -23.23 12.78
C LYS A 114 -3.61 -24.35 11.88
N ASN A 115 -4.27 -24.12 10.73
CA ASN A 115 -4.77 -25.23 9.88
C ASN A 115 -3.95 -25.43 8.59
N VAL A 116 -2.70 -25.82 8.81
CA VAL A 116 -1.86 -26.77 8.04
C VAL A 116 -2.35 -27.14 6.63
N TYR A 117 -1.57 -26.78 5.60
CA TYR A 117 -1.34 -27.56 4.36
C TYR A 117 -2.44 -27.73 3.30
N TRP A 118 -3.68 -27.29 3.51
CA TRP A 118 -4.73 -27.51 2.52
C TRP A 118 -4.96 -26.28 1.61
N LYS A 119 -4.27 -26.30 0.46
CA LYS A 119 -4.63 -25.74 -0.87
C LYS A 119 -5.20 -24.30 -0.97
N SER A 120 -4.45 -23.48 -1.73
CA SER A 120 -4.94 -22.38 -2.60
C SER A 120 -5.48 -21.09 -1.95
N ASP A 121 -5.12 -20.78 -0.72
CA ASP A 121 -5.70 -19.66 0.03
C ASP A 121 -5.19 -18.26 -0.37
N GLY A 122 -4.33 -18.16 -1.39
CA GLY A 122 -3.91 -16.89 -1.97
C GLY A 122 -5.06 -16.02 -2.49
N ARG A 123 -6.25 -16.59 -2.68
CA ARG A 123 -7.48 -15.90 -3.08
C ARG A 123 -8.01 -14.96 -1.99
N LYS A 124 -7.97 -15.34 -0.71
CA LYS A 124 -8.44 -14.47 0.39
C LYS A 124 -7.64 -13.16 0.45
N SER A 125 -6.31 -13.24 0.35
CA SER A 125 -5.44 -12.06 0.26
C SER A 125 -5.78 -11.18 -0.95
N VAL A 126 -6.10 -11.78 -2.09
CA VAL A 126 -6.50 -11.05 -3.31
C VAL A 126 -7.85 -10.37 -3.13
N ASP A 127 -8.85 -11.05 -2.58
CA ASP A 127 -10.18 -10.48 -2.34
C ASP A 127 -10.10 -9.28 -1.41
N VAL A 128 -9.30 -9.38 -0.33
CA VAL A 128 -9.05 -8.25 0.59
C VAL A 128 -8.31 -7.13 -0.12
N ALA A 129 -7.25 -7.41 -0.87
CA ALA A 129 -6.51 -6.39 -1.60
C ALA A 129 -7.38 -5.67 -2.64
N ILE A 130 -8.18 -6.39 -3.42
CA ILE A 130 -9.13 -5.81 -4.39
C ILE A 130 -10.14 -4.93 -3.66
N THR A 131 -10.66 -5.38 -2.52
CA THR A 131 -11.61 -4.59 -1.71
C THR A 131 -10.97 -3.28 -1.22
N VAL A 132 -9.73 -3.33 -0.73
CA VAL A 132 -8.96 -2.14 -0.31
C VAL A 132 -8.69 -1.21 -1.49
N ILE A 133 -8.28 -1.76 -2.64
CA ILE A 133 -7.98 -0.99 -3.85
C ILE A 133 -9.25 -0.30 -4.35
N ALA A 134 -10.35 -1.04 -4.51
CA ALA A 134 -11.62 -0.52 -4.99
C ALA A 134 -12.18 0.55 -4.06
N THR A 135 -12.27 0.26 -2.76
CA THR A 135 -12.76 1.21 -1.76
C THR A 135 -11.89 2.47 -1.71
N GLY A 136 -10.57 2.31 -1.72
CA GLY A 136 -9.63 3.44 -1.75
C GLY A 136 -9.78 4.30 -3.00
N ALA A 137 -9.91 3.69 -4.18
CA ALA A 137 -10.14 4.40 -5.43
C ALA A 137 -11.46 5.17 -5.40
N THR A 138 -12.55 4.55 -4.94
CA THR A 138 -13.86 5.20 -4.80
C THR A 138 -13.81 6.38 -3.84
N VAL A 139 -13.15 6.24 -2.70
CA VAL A 139 -12.97 7.33 -1.73
C VAL A 139 -12.20 8.49 -2.37
N ILE A 140 -11.05 8.20 -2.98
CA ILE A 140 -10.18 9.20 -3.62
C ILE A 140 -10.92 9.94 -4.74
N ALA A 141 -11.60 9.21 -5.63
CA ALA A 141 -12.37 9.78 -6.73
C ALA A 141 -13.56 10.64 -6.23
N GLY A 142 -14.15 10.26 -5.09
CA GLY A 142 -15.25 10.99 -4.47
C GLY A 142 -14.84 12.21 -3.64
N LEU A 143 -13.55 12.40 -3.31
CA LEU A 143 -13.09 13.49 -2.44
C LEU A 143 -13.57 14.89 -2.88
N PRO A 144 -13.53 15.26 -4.19
CA PRO A 144 -14.05 16.54 -4.63
C PRO A 144 -15.53 16.70 -4.28
N PHE A 145 -16.35 15.69 -4.59
CA PHE A 145 -17.79 15.69 -4.31
C PHE A 145 -18.09 15.81 -2.81
N TRP A 146 -17.48 14.96 -1.97
CA TRP A 146 -17.72 14.96 -0.52
C TRP A 146 -17.32 16.26 0.17
N SER A 147 -16.32 16.96 -0.37
CA SER A 147 -15.96 18.29 0.14
C SER A 147 -17.04 19.33 -0.12
N HIS A 148 -17.69 19.28 -1.28
CA HIS A 148 -18.77 20.20 -1.65
C HIS A 148 -20.06 19.85 -0.92
N ALA A 149 -20.43 18.57 -0.86
CA ALA A 149 -21.62 18.09 -0.15
C ALA A 149 -21.59 18.48 1.35
N ARG A 150 -20.45 18.31 2.03
CA ARG A 150 -20.31 18.72 3.44
C ARG A 150 -20.46 20.23 3.65
N ARG A 151 -19.97 21.05 2.71
CA ARG A 151 -20.15 22.51 2.79
C ARG A 151 -21.63 22.89 2.64
N ALA A 152 -22.32 22.30 1.66
CA ALA A 152 -23.74 22.55 1.42
C ALA A 152 -24.65 22.13 2.60
N LEU A 153 -24.29 21.08 3.32
CA LEU A 153 -25.04 20.62 4.50
C LEU A 153 -24.76 21.45 5.77
N ARG A 154 -23.59 22.09 5.86
CA ARG A 154 -23.19 22.94 7.01
C ARG A 154 -23.54 24.42 6.85
N SER A 155 -23.95 24.84 5.66
CA SER A 155 -24.41 26.20 5.38
C SER A 155 -25.90 26.39 5.67
N ARG A 156 -26.44 25.63 6.62
CA ARG A 156 -27.77 25.82 7.23
C ARG A 156 -27.57 26.07 8.71
#